data_AF-A0A238LAY8-F1
#
_entry.id   AF-A0A238LAY8-F1
#
_cell.length_a   1.000
_cell.length_b   1.000
_cell.length_c   1.000
_cell.angle_alpha   90.00
_cell.angle_beta   90.00
_cell.angle_gamma   90.00
#
_symmetry.space_group_name_H-M   'P 1'
#
loop_
_entity.id
_entity.type
_entity.pdbx_description
1 polymer ?
#
loop_
_entity_poly.entity_id
_entity_poly.type
_entity_poly.pdbx_seq_one_letter_code
_entity_poly.pdbx_strand_id
1 'polypeptide(L)'
;MRTTRLMAGAFAAAVLSYVPMAPMPALAQTLERLQPDFNFRRVTVPTPGSGNRITVQIDPSAPSALGAPHRPSAPPSAGAAPITASAAGPIVPPVSGFEWFWASISPQLADSGPGRLQQAVQVLANAPQGSAAPVPRMQSMQDIARAHGSDILLATIGTKVSPALVLAVISVESAGRSEAVSSAGAGGLMQLMPATAERFGVQDRFVPAQNIQGGVAYLDWLLGHFDGDPVLALAGYNAGEGSVRDNAGVPPYAETRAYVPKVLAAWTVARGLCQTPPVLISDGCVFAVSNL
;
A
#
# COMPACT_ATOMS: atom_id res chain seq x y z
N MET A 1 -47.46 -4.50 -63.03
CA MET A 1 -48.16 -3.64 -62.04
C MET A 1 -47.91 -4.25 -60.66
N ARG A 2 -47.13 -3.56 -59.82
CA ARG A 2 -46.70 -4.03 -58.49
C ARG A 2 -47.84 -3.81 -57.49
N THR A 3 -48.40 -4.88 -56.97
CA THR A 3 -49.36 -4.87 -55.85
C THR A 3 -48.60 -4.89 -54.52
N THR A 4 -48.70 -3.79 -53.79
CA THR A 4 -48.17 -3.57 -52.44
C THR A 4 -48.90 -4.49 -51.44
N ARG A 5 -48.19 -5.44 -50.83
CA ARG A 5 -48.71 -6.19 -49.67
C ARG A 5 -48.32 -5.44 -48.39
N LEU A 6 -49.31 -4.86 -47.71
CA LEU A 6 -49.19 -4.45 -46.31
C LEU A 6 -49.03 -5.72 -45.45
N MET A 7 -47.96 -5.80 -44.66
CA MET A 7 -47.89 -6.74 -43.54
C MET A 7 -48.38 -6.04 -42.28
N ALA A 8 -49.47 -6.58 -41.74
CA ALA A 8 -50.06 -6.20 -40.46
C ALA A 8 -49.11 -6.59 -39.32
N GLY A 9 -48.83 -5.64 -38.42
CA GLY A 9 -48.10 -5.90 -37.19
C GLY A 9 -48.96 -6.67 -36.18
N ALA A 10 -48.45 -7.78 -35.69
CA ALA A 10 -49.02 -8.51 -34.57
C ALA A 10 -48.48 -7.90 -33.26
N PHE A 11 -49.31 -7.10 -32.58
CA PHE A 11 -49.09 -6.74 -31.18
C PHE A 11 -49.52 -7.91 -30.31
N ALA A 12 -48.55 -8.66 -29.77
CA ALA A 12 -48.81 -9.61 -28.70
C ALA A 12 -48.98 -8.86 -27.37
N ALA A 13 -50.21 -8.79 -26.88
CA ALA A 13 -50.52 -8.29 -25.55
C ALA A 13 -50.06 -9.33 -24.51
N ALA A 14 -49.01 -9.02 -23.76
CA ALA A 14 -48.61 -9.80 -22.60
C ALA A 14 -49.57 -9.50 -21.44
N VAL A 15 -50.42 -10.46 -21.10
CA VAL A 15 -51.23 -10.43 -19.87
C VAL A 15 -50.31 -10.68 -18.69
N LEU A 16 -49.94 -9.62 -17.95
CA LEU A 16 -49.27 -9.75 -16.66
C LEU A 16 -50.28 -10.24 -15.61
N SER A 17 -50.21 -11.53 -15.29
CA SER A 17 -50.92 -12.11 -14.15
C SER A 17 -50.28 -11.61 -12.85
N TYR A 18 -50.98 -10.74 -12.14
CA TYR A 18 -50.59 -10.26 -10.81
C TYR A 18 -50.89 -11.34 -9.77
N VAL A 19 -49.85 -11.95 -9.19
CA VAL A 19 -49.96 -12.85 -8.04
C VAL A 19 -49.70 -12.02 -6.78
N PRO A 20 -50.67 -11.88 -5.85
CA PRO A 20 -50.43 -11.16 -4.60
C PRO A 20 -49.51 -12.00 -3.69
N MET A 21 -48.31 -11.51 -3.40
CA MET A 21 -47.46 -12.06 -2.35
C MET A 21 -48.05 -11.72 -0.98
N ALA A 22 -48.50 -12.75 -0.25
CA ALA A 22 -48.81 -12.62 1.17
C ALA A 22 -47.51 -12.41 1.99
N PRO A 23 -47.54 -11.61 3.07
CA PRO A 23 -46.36 -11.39 3.90
C PRO A 23 -46.02 -12.67 4.67
N MET A 24 -44.78 -13.15 4.52
CA MET A 24 -44.26 -14.24 5.34
C MET A 24 -43.97 -13.75 6.77
N PRO A 25 -44.28 -14.55 7.81
CA PRO A 25 -43.89 -14.22 9.17
C PRO A 25 -42.36 -14.32 9.30
N ALA A 26 -41.74 -13.30 9.89
CA ALA A 26 -40.33 -13.32 10.24
C ALA A 26 -40.07 -14.35 11.35
N LEU A 27 -39.46 -15.48 11.00
CA LEU A 27 -38.86 -16.39 11.97
C LEU A 27 -37.56 -15.75 12.46
N ALA A 28 -37.58 -15.23 13.69
CA ALA A 28 -36.36 -14.88 14.42
C ALA A 28 -35.54 -16.16 14.61
N GLN A 29 -34.48 -16.31 13.82
CA GLN A 29 -33.47 -17.32 14.07
C GLN A 29 -32.75 -16.93 15.36
N THR A 30 -32.93 -17.74 16.39
CA THR A 30 -32.11 -17.76 17.59
C THR A 30 -30.65 -17.84 17.14
N LEU A 31 -29.86 -16.80 17.46
CA LEU A 31 -28.42 -16.81 17.19
C LEU A 31 -27.78 -17.94 18.00
N GLU A 32 -27.46 -19.04 17.31
CA GLU A 32 -26.54 -20.06 17.80
C GLU A 32 -25.23 -19.36 18.17
N ARG A 33 -24.86 -19.37 19.46
CA ARG A 33 -23.59 -18.80 19.92
C ARG A 33 -22.44 -19.56 19.25
N LEU A 34 -21.62 -18.86 18.46
CA LEU A 34 -20.49 -19.41 17.70
C LEU A 34 -19.39 -20.09 18.55
N GLN A 35 -19.43 -20.02 19.88
CA GLN A 35 -18.49 -20.73 20.77
C GLN A 35 -19.20 -21.11 22.09
N PRO A 36 -19.65 -22.37 22.27
CA PRO A 36 -20.33 -22.79 23.51
C PRO A 36 -19.38 -22.91 24.72
N ASP A 37 -18.07 -23.07 24.50
CA ASP A 37 -17.08 -23.33 25.57
C ASP A 37 -16.05 -22.21 25.77
N PHE A 38 -16.49 -20.94 25.76
CA PHE A 38 -15.60 -19.83 26.10
C PHE A 38 -15.56 -19.61 27.61
N ASN A 39 -14.40 -19.84 28.24
CA ASN A 39 -14.21 -19.71 29.68
C ASN A 39 -13.24 -18.55 29.98
N PHE A 40 -13.75 -17.44 30.51
CA PHE A 40 -12.94 -16.27 30.86
C PHE A 40 -12.18 -16.51 32.16
N ARG A 41 -10.86 -16.76 32.09
CA ARG A 41 -10.01 -16.72 33.28
C ARG A 41 -9.55 -15.28 33.53
N ARG A 42 -10.03 -14.70 34.65
CA ARG A 42 -9.46 -13.47 35.20
C ARG A 42 -8.11 -13.79 35.84
N VAL A 43 -7.04 -13.27 35.28
CA VAL A 43 -5.72 -13.27 35.93
C VAL A 43 -5.65 -12.04 36.81
N THR A 44 -5.51 -12.26 38.12
CA THR A 44 -5.27 -11.20 39.10
C THR A 44 -3.85 -10.64 38.95
N VAL A 45 -3.70 -9.33 39.08
CA VAL A 45 -2.39 -8.66 39.04
C VAL A 45 -1.55 -9.14 40.24
N PRO A 46 -0.26 -9.51 40.05
CA PRO A 46 0.60 -9.96 41.14
C PRO A 46 0.80 -8.86 42.18
N THR A 47 0.71 -9.23 43.46
CA THR A 47 0.93 -8.34 44.60
C THR A 47 2.38 -7.83 44.62
N PRO A 48 2.63 -6.55 44.97
CA PRO A 48 3.99 -6.03 45.09
C PRO A 48 4.83 -6.88 46.04
N GLY A 49 5.91 -7.50 45.53
CA GLY A 49 6.86 -8.27 46.34
C GLY A 49 7.00 -9.77 46.01
N SER A 50 6.29 -10.33 45.02
CA SER A 50 6.53 -11.72 44.59
C SER A 50 7.81 -11.84 43.75
N GLY A 51 8.78 -12.63 44.24
CA GLY A 51 10.11 -12.79 43.66
C GLY A 51 10.12 -13.62 42.37
N ASN A 52 10.48 -12.96 41.27
CA ASN A 52 11.54 -13.37 40.34
C ASN A 52 11.80 -12.19 39.40
N ARG A 53 12.77 -11.34 39.76
CA ARG A 53 13.23 -10.25 38.90
C ARG A 53 14.17 -10.82 37.84
N ILE A 54 13.95 -10.43 36.58
CA ILE A 54 14.97 -10.57 35.54
C ILE A 54 16.09 -9.59 35.92
N THR A 55 17.26 -10.13 36.28
CA THR A 55 18.45 -9.35 36.59
C THR A 55 18.99 -8.76 35.29
N VAL A 56 18.70 -7.49 35.02
CA VAL A 56 19.46 -6.72 34.01
C VAL A 56 20.81 -6.38 34.63
N GLN A 57 21.83 -7.14 34.28
CA GLN A 57 23.23 -6.83 34.57
C GLN A 57 23.64 -5.64 33.71
N ILE A 58 23.85 -4.48 34.33
CA ILE A 58 24.50 -3.33 33.69
C ILE A 58 25.99 -3.47 33.97
N ASP A 59 26.78 -3.55 32.90
CA ASP A 59 28.24 -3.62 32.96
C ASP A 59 28.83 -2.34 33.62
N PRO A 60 29.71 -2.45 34.63
CA PRO A 60 30.31 -1.31 35.33
C PRO A 60 31.31 -0.49 34.48
N SER A 61 31.51 -0.80 33.20
CA SER A 61 32.48 -0.15 32.33
C SER A 61 31.91 0.94 31.40
N ALA A 62 30.63 1.30 31.53
CA ALA A 62 30.01 2.31 30.66
C ALA A 62 30.39 3.76 31.07
N PRO A 63 31.05 4.55 30.21
CA PRO A 63 31.50 5.90 30.56
C PRO A 63 30.32 6.87 30.72
N SER A 64 30.20 7.44 31.92
CA SER A 64 29.34 8.59 32.24
C SER A 64 29.96 9.89 31.72
N ALA A 65 29.19 10.69 30.98
CA ALA A 65 29.58 12.05 30.63
C ALA A 65 28.44 13.04 30.95
N LEU A 66 28.43 13.51 32.20
CA LEU A 66 27.88 14.81 32.60
C LEU A 66 28.95 15.50 33.45
N GLY A 67 29.46 16.64 32.97
CA GLY A 67 30.38 17.53 33.69
C GLY A 67 30.89 18.67 32.82
N ALA A 68 30.37 19.90 33.04
CA ALA A 68 30.83 21.17 32.47
C ALA A 68 32.10 21.71 33.20
N PRO A 69 32.81 22.78 32.73
CA PRO A 69 32.43 24.15 33.17
C PRO A 69 32.84 25.38 32.28
N HIS A 70 32.15 26.50 32.55
CA HIS A 70 32.55 27.94 32.53
C HIS A 70 32.61 28.81 31.23
N ARG A 71 32.21 30.08 31.43
CA ARG A 71 31.80 31.17 30.50
C ARG A 71 32.72 32.39 30.65
N PRO A 72 32.76 33.35 29.71
CA PRO A 72 32.42 34.76 30.04
C PRO A 72 31.59 35.52 28.96
N SER A 73 31.26 36.79 29.25
CA SER A 73 30.00 37.50 28.95
C SER A 73 30.09 38.72 28.00
N ALA A 74 28.97 39.02 27.29
CA ALA A 74 28.37 40.33 26.88
C ALA A 74 29.09 41.22 25.80
N PRO A 75 28.41 42.15 25.04
CA PRO A 75 27.24 43.01 25.38
C PRO A 75 26.12 43.18 24.29
N PRO A 76 25.07 44.03 24.50
CA PRO A 76 23.74 43.91 23.89
C PRO A 76 23.41 44.94 22.79
N SER A 77 22.41 44.63 21.94
CA SER A 77 21.52 45.56 21.20
C SER A 77 20.46 44.72 20.46
N ALA A 78 19.23 45.13 20.15
CA ALA A 78 18.33 46.21 20.53
C ALA A 78 16.95 45.84 19.91
N GLY A 79 15.85 46.31 20.50
CA GLY A 79 14.60 46.56 19.77
C GLY A 79 13.61 45.40 19.61
N ALA A 80 12.59 45.39 20.46
CA ALA A 80 11.36 44.62 20.27
C ALA A 80 10.42 45.31 19.27
N ALA A 81 9.74 44.51 18.44
CA ALA A 81 8.41 44.82 17.89
C ALA A 81 7.60 43.50 17.80
N PRO A 82 6.31 43.51 18.13
CA PRO A 82 5.55 42.29 18.34
C PRO A 82 5.06 41.71 17.00
N ILE A 83 5.49 40.49 16.68
CA ILE A 83 4.81 39.67 15.67
C ILE A 83 3.72 38.88 16.38
N THR A 84 2.50 39.20 15.98
CA THR A 84 1.25 38.54 16.34
C THR A 84 1.33 37.04 16.12
N ALA A 85 0.78 36.31 17.08
CA ALA A 85 0.70 34.85 17.07
C ALA A 85 0.00 34.34 15.81
N SER A 86 0.78 33.76 14.89
CA SER A 86 0.26 32.75 13.97
C SER A 86 0.27 31.43 14.73
N ALA A 87 -0.89 30.82 14.87
CA ALA A 87 -1.06 29.55 15.56
C ALA A 87 -0.21 28.47 14.86
N ALA A 88 0.98 28.22 15.42
CA ALA A 88 1.83 27.11 15.03
C ALA A 88 1.16 25.81 15.50
N GLY A 89 0.81 24.96 14.54
CA GLY A 89 0.65 23.54 14.80
C GLY A 89 1.96 22.92 15.26
N PRO A 90 1.90 21.71 15.84
CA PRO A 90 3.00 20.79 15.61
C PRO A 90 2.52 19.35 15.48
N ILE A 91 2.62 18.82 14.26
CA ILE A 91 3.18 17.48 14.07
C ILE A 91 4.11 17.64 12.86
N VAL A 92 5.42 17.57 13.07
CA VAL A 92 6.36 17.30 11.96
C VAL A 92 6.64 15.80 12.04
N PRO A 93 5.96 14.96 11.23
CA PRO A 93 6.35 13.58 11.07
C PRO A 93 7.65 13.53 10.25
N PRO A 94 8.40 12.41 10.28
CA PRO A 94 9.81 12.40 9.94
C PRO A 94 10.03 12.73 8.46
N VAL A 95 11.14 13.40 8.15
CA VAL A 95 11.61 13.67 6.79
C VAL A 95 11.73 12.36 6.02
N SER A 96 10.72 12.05 5.23
CA SER A 96 10.73 10.91 4.30
C SER A 96 11.84 11.07 3.24
N GLY A 97 12.40 12.28 3.11
CA GLY A 97 13.23 12.71 1.98
C GLY A 97 12.40 13.11 0.76
N PHE A 98 11.07 12.97 0.83
CA PHE A 98 10.12 13.17 -0.26
C PHE A 98 9.11 14.29 0.04
N GLU A 99 9.43 15.24 0.92
CA GLU A 99 8.52 16.35 1.23
C GLU A 99 8.21 17.19 -0.02
N TRP A 100 9.18 17.33 -0.94
CA TRP A 100 8.98 17.98 -2.24
C TRP A 100 7.95 17.28 -3.13
N PHE A 101 7.85 15.95 -3.02
CA PHE A 101 6.85 15.15 -3.74
C PHE A 101 5.46 15.37 -3.13
N TRP A 102 5.36 15.28 -1.80
CA TRP A 102 4.09 15.46 -1.07
C TRP A 102 3.60 16.92 -1.05
N ALA A 103 4.47 17.89 -1.33
CA ALA A 103 4.07 19.27 -1.58
C ALA A 103 3.28 19.44 -2.89
N SER A 104 3.48 18.54 -3.86
CA SER A 104 2.82 18.58 -5.18
C SER A 104 1.70 17.55 -5.32
N ILE A 105 1.81 16.42 -4.62
CA ILE A 105 0.85 15.32 -4.68
C ILE A 105 0.11 15.25 -3.34
N SER A 106 -1.20 15.52 -3.36
CA SER A 106 -1.99 15.46 -2.13
C SER A 106 -1.99 14.05 -1.56
N PRO A 107 -1.67 13.87 -0.26
CA PRO A 107 -1.79 12.60 0.42
C PRO A 107 -3.25 12.27 0.77
N GLN A 108 -4.18 13.21 0.64
CA GLN A 108 -5.54 13.07 1.17
C GLN A 108 -6.37 12.09 0.34
N LEU A 109 -7.30 11.41 1.02
CA LEU A 109 -8.29 10.52 0.42
C LEU A 109 -9.32 11.31 -0.40
N ALA A 110 -9.68 12.52 0.05
CA ALA A 110 -10.64 13.38 -0.64
C ALA A 110 -10.18 13.82 -2.04
N ASP A 111 -8.87 13.81 -2.28
CA ASP A 111 -8.25 14.15 -3.56
C ASP A 111 -7.94 12.89 -4.40
N SER A 112 -8.63 11.78 -4.14
CA SER A 112 -8.41 10.53 -4.89
C SER A 112 -8.85 10.61 -6.34
N GLY A 113 -8.12 9.90 -7.18
CA GLY A 113 -8.48 9.69 -8.56
C GLY A 113 -7.33 9.08 -9.37
N PRO A 114 -7.66 8.31 -10.43
CA PRO A 114 -6.66 7.66 -11.28
C PRO A 114 -5.68 8.64 -11.94
N GLY A 115 -6.08 9.90 -12.12
CA GLY A 115 -5.24 10.97 -12.67
C GLY A 115 -4.00 11.32 -11.82
N ARG A 116 -3.98 10.96 -10.52
CA ARG A 116 -2.81 11.19 -9.66
C ARG A 116 -1.56 10.47 -10.14
N LEU A 117 -1.68 9.38 -10.89
CA LEU A 117 -0.53 8.67 -11.45
C LEU A 117 0.34 9.59 -12.32
N GLN A 118 -0.29 10.23 -13.30
CA GLN A 118 0.41 11.04 -14.29
C GLN A 118 1.08 12.23 -13.62
N GLN A 119 0.38 12.86 -12.67
CA GLN A 119 0.92 13.96 -11.87
C GLN A 119 2.10 13.50 -11.03
N ALA A 120 1.97 12.37 -10.32
CA ALA A 120 3.04 11.84 -9.46
C ALA A 120 4.29 11.47 -10.26
N VAL A 121 4.14 10.83 -11.42
CA VAL A 121 5.26 10.51 -12.32
C VAL A 121 5.91 11.77 -12.88
N GLN A 122 5.12 12.78 -13.24
CA GLN A 122 5.65 14.07 -13.69
C GLN A 122 6.43 14.78 -12.58
N VAL A 123 5.94 14.75 -11.34
CA VAL A 123 6.64 15.32 -10.18
C VAL A 123 7.97 14.60 -9.95
N LEU A 124 7.99 13.27 -10.02
CA LEU A 124 9.22 12.47 -9.90
C LEU A 124 10.24 12.78 -11.02
N ALA A 125 9.77 12.99 -12.25
CA ALA A 125 10.64 13.34 -13.38
C ALA A 125 11.29 14.72 -13.23
N ASN A 126 10.66 15.64 -12.50
CA ASN A 126 11.15 16.99 -12.25
C ASN A 126 11.65 17.17 -10.81
N ALA A 127 12.17 16.10 -10.20
CA ALA A 127 12.69 16.15 -8.84
C ALA A 127 13.77 17.25 -8.70
N PRO A 128 13.82 17.98 -7.57
CA PRO A 128 14.89 18.93 -7.29
C PRO A 128 16.27 18.29 -7.40
N GLN A 129 17.26 19.09 -7.79
CA GLN A 129 18.63 18.61 -7.93
C GLN A 129 19.12 17.93 -6.64
N GLY A 130 19.61 16.70 -6.75
CA GLY A 130 20.07 15.92 -5.60
C GLY A 130 18.97 15.26 -4.76
N SER A 131 17.69 15.40 -5.14
CA SER A 131 16.54 14.84 -4.41
C SER A 131 15.77 13.76 -5.19
N ALA A 132 16.33 13.27 -6.30
CA ALA A 132 15.70 12.24 -7.11
C ALA A 132 15.43 10.95 -6.31
N ALA A 133 14.27 10.33 -6.54
CA ALA A 133 13.96 9.03 -5.96
C ALA A 133 14.98 7.98 -6.42
N PRO A 134 15.45 7.08 -5.52
CA PRO A 134 16.32 6.01 -5.94
C PRO A 134 15.55 5.08 -6.89
N VAL A 135 16.11 4.86 -8.07
CA VAL A 135 15.56 3.95 -9.08
C VAL A 135 16.38 2.66 -9.10
N PRO A 136 15.74 1.48 -9.20
CA PRO A 136 16.45 0.22 -9.40
C PRO A 136 17.27 0.24 -10.69
N ARG A 137 18.41 -0.44 -10.69
CA ARG A 137 19.23 -0.58 -11.90
C ARG A 137 18.46 -1.37 -12.96
N MET A 138 18.58 -0.96 -14.21
CA MET A 138 17.92 -1.65 -15.34
C MET A 138 18.27 -3.13 -15.39
N GLN A 139 19.54 -3.50 -15.18
CA GLN A 139 19.96 -4.90 -15.15
C GLN A 139 19.23 -5.70 -14.05
N SER A 140 19.12 -5.15 -12.85
CA SER A 140 18.40 -5.81 -11.75
C SER A 140 16.92 -6.02 -12.07
N MET A 141 16.28 -5.07 -12.73
CA MET A 141 14.89 -5.24 -13.20
C MET A 141 14.77 -6.35 -14.25
N GLN A 142 15.72 -6.42 -15.20
CA GLN A 142 15.76 -7.47 -16.20
C GLN A 142 15.97 -8.85 -15.55
N ASP A 143 16.83 -8.94 -14.54
CA ASP A 143 17.11 -10.20 -13.85
C ASP A 143 15.87 -10.70 -13.09
N ILE A 144 15.17 -9.81 -12.37
CA ILE A 144 13.89 -10.15 -11.71
C ILE A 144 12.84 -10.59 -12.74
N ALA A 145 12.70 -9.85 -13.85
CA ALA A 145 11.74 -10.17 -14.91
C ALA A 145 12.07 -11.49 -15.62
N ARG A 146 13.35 -11.84 -15.81
CA ARG A 146 13.75 -13.15 -16.34
C ARG A 146 13.44 -14.28 -15.37
N ALA A 147 13.66 -14.07 -14.07
CA ALA A 147 13.45 -15.09 -13.05
C ALA A 147 11.96 -15.35 -12.74
N HIS A 148 11.13 -14.30 -12.77
CA HIS A 148 9.76 -14.35 -12.26
C HIS A 148 8.70 -13.83 -13.25
N GLY A 149 9.09 -13.47 -14.48
CA GLY A 149 8.19 -12.85 -15.45
C GLY A 149 6.97 -13.70 -15.80
N SER A 150 7.13 -15.02 -15.91
CA SER A 150 6.00 -15.94 -16.14
C SER A 150 5.00 -15.91 -14.98
N ASP A 151 5.48 -15.96 -13.74
CA ASP A 151 4.62 -15.93 -12.54
C ASP A 151 3.89 -14.58 -12.42
N ILE A 152 4.59 -13.47 -12.70
CA ILE A 152 4.01 -12.12 -12.73
C ILE A 152 2.92 -12.02 -13.82
N LEU A 153 3.20 -12.50 -15.04
CA LEU A 153 2.24 -12.46 -16.13
C LEU A 153 1.01 -13.30 -15.81
N LEU A 154 1.19 -14.52 -15.29
CA LEU A 154 0.08 -15.39 -14.91
C LEU A 154 -0.77 -14.79 -13.79
N ALA A 155 -0.14 -14.26 -12.73
CA ALA A 155 -0.84 -13.70 -11.59
C ALA A 155 -1.68 -12.44 -11.92
N THR A 156 -1.32 -11.72 -12.98
CA THR A 156 -2.01 -10.48 -13.40
C THR A 156 -3.13 -10.70 -14.41
N ILE A 157 -3.35 -11.94 -14.89
CA ILE A 157 -4.45 -12.24 -15.81
C ILE A 157 -5.79 -12.00 -15.11
N GLY A 158 -6.65 -11.17 -15.72
CA GLY A 158 -7.99 -10.89 -15.22
C GLY A 158 -8.04 -9.88 -14.06
N THR A 159 -6.92 -9.28 -13.69
CA THR A 159 -6.85 -8.23 -12.65
C THR A 159 -6.66 -6.85 -13.27
N LYS A 160 -6.74 -5.80 -12.45
CA LYS A 160 -6.41 -4.41 -12.80
C LYS A 160 -4.99 -4.04 -12.36
N VAL A 161 -4.07 -5.01 -12.38
CA VAL A 161 -2.68 -4.83 -11.93
C VAL A 161 -1.72 -5.07 -13.11
N SER A 162 -0.94 -4.06 -13.46
CA SER A 162 0.08 -4.17 -14.51
C SER A 162 1.22 -5.08 -14.07
N PRO A 163 1.72 -5.99 -14.92
CA PRO A 163 3.00 -6.68 -14.70
C PRO A 163 4.16 -5.75 -14.33
N ALA A 164 4.21 -4.55 -14.94
CA ALA A 164 5.22 -3.55 -14.61
C ALA A 164 5.09 -3.03 -13.17
N LEU A 165 3.86 -2.92 -12.64
CA LEU A 165 3.64 -2.54 -11.24
C LEU A 165 4.15 -3.63 -10.30
N VAL A 166 3.85 -4.89 -10.59
CA VAL A 166 4.32 -6.03 -9.79
C VAL A 166 5.84 -6.09 -9.76
N LEU A 167 6.49 -5.93 -10.91
CA LEU A 167 7.95 -5.89 -11.01
C LEU A 167 8.54 -4.73 -10.18
N ALA A 168 7.92 -3.55 -10.23
CA ALA A 168 8.34 -2.41 -9.43
C ALA A 168 8.19 -2.68 -7.92
N VAL A 169 7.07 -3.24 -7.48
CA VAL A 169 6.84 -3.62 -6.07
C VAL A 169 7.89 -4.64 -5.62
N ILE A 170 8.11 -5.73 -6.36
CA ILE A 170 9.12 -6.75 -6.03
C ILE A 170 10.51 -6.13 -5.88
N SER A 171 10.87 -5.21 -6.78
CA SER A 171 12.18 -4.55 -6.75
C SER A 171 12.40 -3.71 -5.49
N VAL A 172 11.35 -3.05 -4.99
CA VAL A 172 11.40 -2.21 -3.78
C VAL A 172 11.31 -3.05 -2.51
N GLU A 173 10.47 -4.07 -2.51
CA GLU A 173 10.19 -4.92 -1.34
C GLU A 173 11.34 -5.86 -0.99
N SER A 174 11.86 -6.59 -1.99
CA SER A 174 12.82 -7.67 -1.75
C SER A 174 14.09 -7.57 -2.60
N ALA A 175 14.10 -6.69 -3.60
CA ALA A 175 15.09 -6.69 -4.68
C ALA A 175 15.14 -8.03 -5.44
N GLY A 176 14.02 -8.75 -5.51
CA GLY A 176 13.93 -10.06 -6.16
C GLY A 176 14.33 -11.27 -5.31
N ARG A 177 14.50 -11.10 -4.00
CA ARG A 177 14.91 -12.19 -3.09
C ARG A 177 13.68 -12.92 -2.55
N SER A 178 13.45 -14.15 -3.01
CA SER A 178 12.31 -14.98 -2.60
C SER A 178 12.34 -15.41 -1.12
N GLU A 179 13.50 -15.38 -0.48
CA GLU A 179 13.68 -15.72 0.93
C GLU A 179 13.80 -14.49 1.84
N ALA A 180 13.52 -13.28 1.33
CA ALA A 180 13.60 -12.07 2.12
C ALA A 180 12.60 -12.08 3.29
N VAL A 181 13.06 -11.67 4.47
CA VAL A 181 12.24 -11.50 5.67
C VAL A 181 12.53 -10.14 6.28
N SER A 182 11.49 -9.33 6.50
CA SER A 182 11.62 -8.06 7.22
C SER A 182 11.68 -8.27 8.73
N SER A 183 12.11 -7.24 9.48
CA SER A 183 12.07 -7.25 10.95
C SER A 183 10.64 -7.38 11.51
N ALA A 184 9.63 -6.95 10.76
CA ALA A 184 8.21 -7.10 11.12
C ALA A 184 7.64 -8.48 10.74
N GLY A 185 8.42 -9.33 10.04
CA GLY A 185 8.00 -10.66 9.64
C GLY A 185 7.30 -10.73 8.28
N ALA A 186 7.36 -9.66 7.48
CA ALA A 186 6.96 -9.71 6.07
C ALA A 186 7.89 -10.66 5.30
N GLY A 187 7.38 -11.40 4.32
CA GLY A 187 8.12 -12.51 3.70
C GLY A 187 7.97 -12.59 2.19
N GLY A 188 9.04 -13.01 1.52
CA GLY A 188 9.07 -13.32 0.10
C GLY A 188 9.24 -12.12 -0.83
N LEU A 189 8.99 -12.36 -2.12
CA LEU A 189 9.25 -11.41 -3.20
C LEU A 189 8.51 -10.07 -3.04
N MET A 190 7.25 -10.13 -2.65
CA MET A 190 6.35 -8.99 -2.47
C MET A 190 6.12 -8.65 -1.00
N GLN A 191 6.93 -9.22 -0.09
CA GLN A 191 6.93 -8.94 1.36
C GLN A 191 5.51 -8.94 1.97
N LEU A 192 4.77 -10.03 1.78
CA LEU A 192 3.45 -10.18 2.41
C LEU A 192 3.62 -10.39 3.90
N MET A 193 2.81 -9.74 4.74
CA MET A 193 2.65 -10.10 6.16
C MET A 193 1.93 -11.44 6.31
N PRO A 194 2.09 -12.20 7.42
CA PRO A 194 1.49 -13.53 7.53
C PRO A 194 -0.04 -13.49 7.40
N ALA A 195 -0.69 -12.53 8.06
CA ALA A 195 -2.13 -12.33 7.98
C ALA A 195 -2.61 -11.93 6.58
N THR A 196 -1.82 -11.12 5.85
CA THR A 196 -2.13 -10.76 4.46
C THR A 196 -2.01 -11.98 3.55
N ALA A 197 -0.96 -12.78 3.72
CA ALA A 197 -0.78 -14.02 2.97
C ALA A 197 -1.96 -14.99 3.18
N GLU A 198 -2.38 -15.20 4.43
CA GLU A 198 -3.56 -16.01 4.76
C GLU A 198 -4.83 -15.46 4.09
N ARG A 199 -5.09 -14.16 4.21
CA ARG A 199 -6.25 -13.49 3.62
C ARG A 199 -6.33 -13.68 2.10
N PHE A 200 -5.18 -13.71 1.42
CA PHE A 200 -5.09 -13.82 -0.03
C PHE A 200 -4.65 -15.22 -0.51
N GLY A 201 -4.84 -16.25 0.33
CA GLY A 201 -4.73 -17.66 -0.08
C GLY A 201 -3.30 -18.17 -0.32
N VAL A 202 -2.30 -17.51 0.25
CA VAL A 202 -0.89 -17.91 0.17
C VAL A 202 -0.58 -18.88 1.31
N GLN A 203 -0.20 -20.12 0.96
CA GLN A 203 0.16 -21.14 1.95
C GLN A 203 1.60 -20.97 2.42
N ASP A 204 2.51 -20.71 1.48
CA ASP A 204 3.91 -20.45 1.76
C ASP A 204 4.38 -19.17 1.04
N ARG A 205 4.72 -18.15 1.82
CA ARG A 205 5.19 -16.86 1.32
C ARG A 205 6.57 -16.93 0.68
N PHE A 206 7.33 -18.00 0.89
CA PHE A 206 8.66 -18.18 0.30
C PHE A 206 8.62 -18.90 -1.05
N VAL A 207 7.46 -19.44 -1.45
CA VAL A 207 7.23 -19.95 -2.81
C VAL A 207 6.93 -18.77 -3.75
N PRO A 208 7.80 -18.46 -4.73
CA PRO A 208 7.67 -17.27 -5.59
C PRO A 208 6.28 -17.10 -6.23
N ALA A 209 5.78 -18.15 -6.89
CA ALA A 209 4.50 -18.10 -7.57
C ALA A 209 3.33 -17.81 -6.61
N GLN A 210 3.31 -18.43 -5.43
CA GLN A 210 2.25 -18.16 -4.43
C GLN A 210 2.36 -16.75 -3.88
N ASN A 211 3.57 -16.29 -3.56
CA ASN A 211 3.81 -14.94 -3.05
C ASN A 211 3.37 -13.87 -4.05
N ILE A 212 3.73 -14.04 -5.33
CA ILE A 212 3.32 -13.14 -6.40
C ILE A 212 1.80 -13.17 -6.59
N GLN A 213 1.18 -14.36 -6.63
CA GLN A 213 -0.27 -14.49 -6.73
C GLN A 213 -1.00 -13.74 -5.61
N GLY A 214 -0.59 -13.93 -4.36
CA GLY A 214 -1.20 -13.25 -3.22
C GLY A 214 -0.96 -11.74 -3.21
N GLY A 215 0.26 -11.30 -3.56
CA GLY A 215 0.57 -9.87 -3.64
C GLY A 215 -0.18 -9.15 -4.76
N VAL A 216 -0.36 -9.81 -5.91
CA VAL A 216 -1.20 -9.29 -7.00
C VAL A 216 -2.66 -9.23 -6.59
N ALA A 217 -3.19 -10.27 -5.95
CA ALA A 217 -4.58 -10.25 -5.44
C ALA A 217 -4.79 -9.13 -4.41
N TYR A 218 -3.80 -8.86 -3.55
CA TYR A 218 -3.87 -7.76 -2.60
C TYR A 218 -3.83 -6.40 -3.30
N LEU A 219 -2.93 -6.19 -4.27
CA LEU A 219 -2.87 -4.95 -5.06
C LEU A 219 -4.17 -4.71 -5.84
N ASP A 220 -4.74 -5.74 -6.46
CA ASP A 220 -6.00 -5.63 -7.20
C ASP A 220 -7.15 -5.20 -6.27
N TRP A 221 -7.21 -5.83 -5.10
CA TRP A 221 -8.18 -5.45 -4.07
C TRP A 221 -8.00 -4.00 -3.61
N LEU A 222 -6.76 -3.56 -3.36
CA LEU A 222 -6.45 -2.19 -2.96
C LEU A 222 -6.81 -1.17 -4.05
N LEU A 223 -6.51 -1.48 -5.31
CA LEU A 223 -6.89 -0.61 -6.43
C LEU A 223 -8.41 -0.52 -6.57
N GLY A 224 -9.14 -1.62 -6.38
CA GLY A 224 -10.59 -1.58 -6.30
C GLY A 224 -11.09 -0.77 -5.10
N HIS A 225 -10.46 -0.91 -3.94
CA HIS A 225 -10.84 -0.25 -2.70
C HIS A 225 -10.64 1.27 -2.73
N PHE A 226 -9.64 1.75 -3.47
CA PHE A 226 -9.32 3.17 -3.61
C PHE A 226 -9.66 3.72 -5.02
N ASP A 227 -10.68 3.17 -5.68
CA ASP A 227 -11.22 3.69 -6.95
C ASP A 227 -10.17 3.86 -8.07
N GLY A 228 -9.21 2.94 -8.14
CA GLY A 228 -8.12 2.93 -9.12
C GLY A 228 -6.98 3.88 -8.79
N ASP A 229 -6.93 4.41 -7.56
CA ASP A 229 -5.90 5.35 -7.16
C ASP A 229 -4.56 4.67 -6.79
N PRO A 230 -3.49 4.89 -7.56
CA PRO A 230 -2.20 4.25 -7.30
C PRO A 230 -1.52 4.74 -6.01
N VAL A 231 -1.72 6.00 -5.62
CA VAL A 231 -1.03 6.59 -4.46
C VAL A 231 -1.57 5.95 -3.19
N LEU A 232 -2.89 5.83 -3.07
CA LEU A 232 -3.53 5.21 -1.91
C LEU A 232 -3.37 3.70 -1.92
N ALA A 233 -3.46 3.05 -3.08
CA ALA A 233 -3.24 1.61 -3.17
C ALA A 233 -1.82 1.24 -2.71
N LEU A 234 -0.79 1.96 -3.16
CA LEU A 234 0.58 1.72 -2.70
C LEU A 234 0.79 2.06 -1.22
N ALA A 235 0.15 3.12 -0.72
CA ALA A 235 0.18 3.43 0.70
C ALA A 235 -0.50 2.34 1.54
N GLY A 236 -1.64 1.82 1.10
CA GLY A 236 -2.35 0.72 1.73
C GLY A 236 -1.58 -0.59 1.64
N TYR A 237 -0.84 -0.83 0.55
CA TYR A 237 0.01 -2.01 0.43
C TYR A 237 1.09 -2.04 1.53
N ASN A 238 1.77 -0.91 1.77
CA ASN A 238 2.83 -0.82 2.77
C ASN A 238 2.29 -0.65 4.21
N ALA A 239 1.28 0.20 4.44
CA ALA A 239 0.81 0.57 5.78
C ALA A 239 -0.48 -0.15 6.22
N GLY A 240 -1.11 -0.91 5.32
CA GLY A 240 -2.48 -1.42 5.49
C GLY A 240 -3.54 -0.39 5.12
N GLU A 241 -4.65 -0.86 4.54
CA GLU A 241 -5.79 -0.04 4.15
C GLU A 241 -6.44 0.69 5.35
N GLY A 242 -6.40 0.07 6.53
CA GLY A 242 -6.95 0.63 7.77
C GLY A 242 -6.23 1.92 8.14
N SER A 243 -4.89 1.92 8.05
CA SER A 243 -4.06 3.09 8.30
C SER A 243 -4.39 4.23 7.33
N VAL A 244 -4.66 3.92 6.06
CA VAL A 244 -5.04 4.93 5.06
C VAL A 244 -6.41 5.54 5.41
N ARG A 245 -7.40 4.72 5.76
CA ARG A 245 -8.72 5.19 6.18
C ARG A 245 -8.66 6.03 7.44
N ASP A 246 -7.96 5.55 8.46
CA ASP A 246 -7.90 6.18 9.79
C ASP A 246 -7.17 7.54 9.74
N ASN A 247 -6.31 7.74 8.73
CA ASN A 247 -5.64 9.02 8.45
C ASN A 247 -6.31 9.85 7.34
N ALA A 248 -7.45 9.42 6.81
CA ALA A 248 -8.13 10.03 5.66
C ALA A 248 -7.17 10.30 4.48
N GLY A 249 -6.24 9.38 4.20
CA GLY A 249 -5.19 9.53 3.22
C GLY A 249 -3.91 8.77 3.57
N VAL A 250 -2.82 9.06 2.85
CA VAL A 250 -1.50 8.46 3.11
C VAL A 250 -1.05 8.81 4.53
N PRO A 251 -0.81 7.81 5.40
CA PRO A 251 -0.49 8.05 6.80
C PRO A 251 0.84 8.83 6.94
N PRO A 252 1.03 9.57 8.04
CA PRO A 252 2.26 10.33 8.30
C PRO A 252 3.45 9.44 8.73
N TYR A 253 3.52 8.22 8.21
CA TYR A 253 4.63 7.30 8.46
C TYR A 253 5.74 7.59 7.44
N ALA A 254 6.95 7.89 7.91
CA ALA A 254 8.06 8.22 7.02
C ALA A 254 8.38 7.09 6.04
N GLU A 255 8.25 5.83 6.48
CA GLU A 255 8.41 4.67 5.62
C GLU A 255 7.41 4.69 4.46
N THR A 256 6.11 4.79 4.74
CA THR A 256 5.05 4.81 3.74
C THR A 256 5.16 6.01 2.81
N ARG A 257 5.47 7.20 3.37
CA ARG A 257 5.69 8.42 2.58
C ARG A 257 6.93 8.35 1.69
N ALA A 258 7.91 7.53 2.03
CA ALA A 258 9.04 7.24 1.14
C ALA A 258 8.74 6.08 0.17
N TYR A 259 7.90 5.13 0.58
CA TYR A 259 7.58 3.93 -0.18
C TYR A 259 6.86 4.26 -1.49
N VAL A 260 5.80 5.05 -1.43
CA VAL A 260 4.98 5.41 -2.61
C VAL A 260 5.83 6.01 -3.74
N PRO A 261 6.62 7.09 -3.53
CA PRO A 261 7.45 7.65 -4.60
C PRO A 261 8.55 6.69 -5.08
N LYS A 262 9.09 5.82 -4.22
CA LYS A 262 10.07 4.79 -4.62
C LYS A 262 9.45 3.76 -5.57
N VAL A 263 8.27 3.24 -5.27
CA VAL A 263 7.59 2.28 -6.16
C VAL A 263 7.19 2.94 -7.47
N LEU A 264 6.68 4.17 -7.46
CA LEU A 264 6.35 4.89 -8.69
C LEU A 264 7.60 5.17 -9.54
N ALA A 265 8.73 5.50 -8.93
CA ALA A 265 10.01 5.64 -9.63
C ALA A 265 10.54 4.30 -10.17
N ALA A 266 10.37 3.20 -9.42
CA ALA A 266 10.68 1.86 -9.92
C ALA A 266 9.77 1.46 -11.09
N TRP A 267 8.49 1.87 -11.07
CA TRP A 267 7.52 1.61 -12.12
C TRP A 267 7.88 2.31 -13.44
N THR A 268 8.45 3.52 -13.40
CA THR A 268 8.91 4.20 -14.64
C THR A 268 10.03 3.43 -15.33
N VAL A 269 10.91 2.77 -14.56
CA VAL A 269 11.90 1.84 -15.10
C VAL A 269 11.20 0.59 -15.61
N ALA A 270 10.38 -0.06 -14.78
CA ALA A 270 9.71 -1.33 -15.08
C ALA A 270 8.87 -1.29 -16.36
N ARG A 271 8.09 -0.21 -16.57
CA ARG A 271 7.27 -0.04 -17.78
C ARG A 271 8.09 0.10 -19.06
N GLY A 272 9.36 0.51 -18.94
CA GLY A 272 10.31 0.56 -20.06
C GLY A 272 10.80 -0.83 -20.50
N LEU A 273 10.64 -1.86 -19.67
CA LEU A 273 10.90 -3.25 -20.06
C LEU A 273 9.73 -3.87 -20.83
N CYS A 274 8.60 -3.19 -20.96
CA CYS A 274 7.43 -3.71 -21.67
C CYS A 274 7.57 -3.53 -23.18
N GLN A 275 7.13 -4.50 -23.98
CA GLN A 275 7.05 -4.36 -25.44
C GLN A 275 6.21 -3.15 -25.85
N THR A 276 5.11 -2.91 -25.15
CA THR A 276 4.32 -1.69 -25.23
C THR A 276 4.26 -1.08 -23.83
N PRO A 277 4.92 0.07 -23.59
CA PRO A 277 4.93 0.68 -22.27
C PRO A 277 3.51 1.06 -21.78
N PRO A 278 3.01 0.46 -20.68
CA PRO A 278 1.67 0.74 -20.14
C PRO A 278 1.55 2.19 -19.69
N VAL A 279 0.42 2.88 -19.89
CA VAL A 279 0.21 4.27 -19.47
C VAL A 279 -0.29 4.34 -18.03
N LEU A 280 -1.15 3.42 -17.65
CA LEU A 280 -1.70 3.27 -16.30
C LEU A 280 -1.03 2.10 -15.56
N ILE A 281 -1.07 2.12 -14.23
CA ILE A 281 -0.60 0.99 -13.42
C ILE A 281 -1.49 -0.26 -13.53
N SER A 282 -2.63 -0.12 -14.19
CA SER A 282 -3.59 -1.19 -14.48
C SER A 282 -3.46 -1.76 -15.89
N ASP A 283 -2.66 -1.12 -16.76
CA ASP A 283 -2.53 -1.57 -18.15
C ASP A 283 -1.66 -2.83 -18.23
N GLY A 284 -2.07 -3.78 -19.07
CA GLY A 284 -1.31 -4.98 -19.34
C GLY A 284 0.07 -4.68 -19.94
N CYS A 285 1.01 -5.58 -19.74
CA CYS A 285 2.36 -5.49 -20.29
C CYS A 285 2.93 -6.89 -20.51
N VAL A 286 3.66 -7.07 -21.62
CA VAL A 286 4.53 -8.23 -21.82
C VAL A 286 5.97 -7.75 -21.78
N PHE A 287 6.81 -8.35 -20.95
CA PHE A 287 8.21 -7.96 -20.84
C PHE A 287 8.99 -8.33 -22.11
N ALA A 288 9.81 -7.40 -22.60
CA ALA A 288 10.77 -7.57 -23.69
C ALA A 288 12.16 -7.93 -23.12
N VAL A 289 12.22 -8.91 -22.23
CA VAL A 289 13.49 -9.45 -21.74
C VAL A 289 13.92 -10.57 -22.68
N SER A 290 15.10 -10.44 -23.31
CA SER A 290 15.60 -11.42 -24.27
C SER A 290 15.53 -12.85 -23.68
N ASN A 291 14.83 -13.74 -24.39
CA ASN A 291 14.52 -15.16 -24.11
C ASN A 291 13.22 -15.47 -23.33
N LEU A 292 12.08 -15.10 -23.91
CA LEU A 292 10.89 -15.96 -23.91
C LEU A 292 10.78 -16.65 -25.28
#